data_AF-A0A8X8ZXF2-F1
#
_entry.id   AF-A0A8X8ZXF2-F1
#
_cell.length_a   1.000
_cell.length_b   1.000
_cell.length_c   1.000
_cell.angle_alpha   90.00
_cell.angle_beta   90.00
_cell.angle_gamma   90.00
#
_symmetry.space_group_name_H-M   'P 1'
#
loop_
_entity.id
_entity.type
_entity.pdbx_description
1 polymer ?
#
loop_
_entity_poly.entity_id
_entity_poly.type
_entity_poly.pdbx_seq_one_letter_code
_entity_poly.pdbx_strand_id
1 'polypeptide(L)'
;MSQFRANSSPDLDFSGTAKDQKYDDLALQGVAANVKLLLKLIQDHQIACDQDKNDHRRMLRVATMMTILDNAKDRIQKCQSFGLKKPDPELRRCNTDLRSSPVPSSGKKPGGEAEVVPLDLDEEKDRLRRELSSSIAAQRNLKAMCSSLGKEKKFMEAELSKKVHELSEMEELLNNLKAQNETLRQKVQECLSDPKEGKPADIDGGGGGGGGEMHAAVVLQEQNKALSEQLMRSLDGYRSMKRKLKASLEENTMLHSTVDEVGAKVVGSLERVKGLKNRMATTSSPPSEGETSLDLLQEIEGLEGMFECFQMLVEKHEKRQGDCARLSGEINAYKPSVLA
;
A
#
# COMPACT_ATOMS: atom_id res chain seq x y z
N MET A 1 14.98 -37.30 -60.50
CA MET A 1 14.30 -36.09 -60.99
C MET A 1 12.98 -35.93 -60.23
N SER A 2 12.68 -34.69 -59.79
CA SER A 2 11.34 -34.12 -59.49
C SER A 2 10.51 -34.78 -58.37
N GLN A 3 10.40 -34.18 -57.17
CA GLN A 3 9.42 -33.15 -56.75
C GLN A 3 7.96 -33.63 -56.78
N PHE A 4 7.29 -33.70 -55.62
CA PHE A 4 6.38 -32.67 -55.12
C PHE A 4 5.75 -33.08 -53.78
N ARG A 5 5.70 -32.11 -52.85
CA ARG A 5 4.98 -32.16 -51.57
C ARG A 5 3.47 -32.17 -51.80
N ALA A 6 2.72 -32.79 -50.88
CA ALA A 6 1.40 -32.31 -50.49
C ALA A 6 1.16 -32.61 -49.00
N ASN A 7 1.02 -31.54 -48.22
CA ASN A 7 0.58 -31.52 -46.83
C ASN A 7 -0.95 -31.70 -46.78
N SER A 8 -1.48 -32.17 -45.65
CA SER A 8 -2.76 -31.71 -45.08
C SER A 8 -2.87 -32.11 -43.60
N SER A 9 -2.80 -31.13 -42.70
CA SER A 9 -3.30 -31.16 -41.32
C SER A 9 -3.60 -29.70 -40.91
N PRO A 10 -4.53 -29.46 -39.96
CA PRO A 10 -5.49 -28.37 -40.03
C PRO A 10 -4.94 -27.01 -39.60
N ASP A 11 -5.48 -25.97 -40.22
CA ASP A 11 -5.29 -24.56 -39.86
C ASP A 11 -5.73 -24.30 -38.42
N LEU A 12 -4.78 -23.86 -37.60
CA LEU A 12 -5.05 -23.15 -36.35
C LEU A 12 -4.70 -21.68 -36.60
N ASP A 13 -5.73 -20.87 -36.83
CA ASP A 13 -5.63 -19.43 -36.95
C ASP A 13 -5.04 -18.83 -35.66
N PHE A 14 -3.82 -18.31 -35.75
CA PHE A 14 -3.22 -17.47 -34.72
C PHE A 14 -3.83 -16.06 -34.77
N SER A 15 -4.93 -15.86 -34.02
CA SER A 15 -5.46 -14.53 -33.70
C SER A 15 -4.55 -13.80 -32.69
N GLY A 16 -3.38 -13.36 -33.12
CA GLY A 16 -2.41 -12.61 -32.29
C GLY A 16 -2.46 -11.09 -32.42
N THR A 17 -2.95 -10.56 -33.54
CA THR A 17 -2.81 -9.11 -33.86
C THR A 17 -3.86 -8.21 -33.22
N ALA A 18 -5.04 -8.74 -32.85
CA ALA A 18 -6.13 -7.93 -32.32
C ALA A 18 -5.95 -7.50 -30.84
N LYS A 19 -5.05 -8.15 -30.08
CA LYS A 19 -4.82 -7.83 -28.66
C LYS A 19 -3.77 -6.72 -28.48
N ASP A 20 -2.70 -6.73 -29.27
CA ASP A 20 -1.67 -5.69 -29.21
C ASP A 20 -2.21 -4.35 -29.71
N GLN A 21 -3.02 -4.36 -30.78
CA GLN A 21 -3.59 -3.13 -31.35
C GLN A 21 -4.61 -2.45 -30.41
N LYS A 22 -5.40 -3.23 -29.66
CA LYS A 22 -6.30 -2.69 -28.62
C LYS A 22 -5.55 -2.09 -27.44
N TYR A 23 -4.36 -2.60 -27.11
CA TYR A 23 -3.57 -2.07 -25.99
C TYR A 23 -2.90 -0.74 -26.36
N ASP A 24 -2.40 -0.62 -27.60
CA ASP A 24 -1.85 0.62 -28.14
C ASP A 24 -2.91 1.73 -28.23
N ASP A 25 -4.13 1.39 -28.66
CA ASP A 25 -5.25 2.34 -28.72
C ASP A 25 -5.66 2.86 -27.32
N LEU A 26 -5.69 1.99 -26.30
CA LEU A 26 -5.99 2.38 -24.92
C LEU A 26 -4.85 3.22 -24.29
N ALA A 27 -3.60 2.89 -24.61
CA ALA A 27 -2.44 3.63 -24.12
C ALA A 27 -2.39 5.04 -24.73
N LEU A 28 -2.64 5.15 -26.05
CA LEU A 28 -2.71 6.40 -26.80
C LEU A 28 -3.93 7.25 -26.39
N GLN A 29 -5.07 6.62 -26.08
CA GLN A 29 -6.27 7.30 -25.60
C GLN A 29 -6.00 8.14 -24.36
N GLY A 30 -5.24 7.63 -23.40
CA GLY A 30 -4.94 8.41 -22.20
C GLY A 30 -3.75 9.36 -22.36
N VAL A 31 -2.88 9.20 -23.36
CA VAL A 31 -1.98 10.29 -23.80
C VAL A 31 -2.81 11.45 -24.33
N ALA A 32 -3.80 11.17 -25.18
CA ALA A 32 -4.71 12.18 -25.70
C ALA A 32 -5.54 12.87 -24.60
N ALA A 33 -5.98 12.12 -23.58
CA ALA A 33 -6.65 12.70 -22.41
C ALA A 33 -5.75 13.66 -21.64
N ASN A 34 -4.50 13.27 -21.38
CA ASN A 34 -3.52 14.13 -20.70
C ASN A 34 -3.23 15.41 -21.50
N VAL A 35 -3.08 15.31 -22.82
CA VAL A 35 -2.88 16.48 -23.69
C VAL A 35 -4.10 17.41 -23.66
N LYS A 36 -5.33 16.87 -23.70
CA LYS A 36 -6.57 17.67 -23.57
C LYS A 36 -6.66 18.39 -22.23
N LEU A 37 -6.31 17.72 -21.13
CA LEU A 37 -6.26 18.33 -19.80
C LEU A 37 -5.22 19.44 -19.73
N LEU A 38 -4.04 19.23 -20.31
CA LEU A 38 -2.98 20.23 -20.36
C LEU A 38 -3.44 21.49 -21.13
N LEU A 39 -4.04 21.30 -22.31
CA LEU A 39 -4.56 22.42 -23.12
C LEU A 39 -5.63 23.21 -22.35
N LYS A 40 -6.54 22.53 -21.66
CA LYS A 40 -7.55 23.18 -20.81
C LYS A 40 -6.90 23.96 -19.68
N LEU A 41 -5.91 23.38 -19.00
CA LEU A 41 -5.23 24.04 -17.89
C LEU A 41 -4.40 25.26 -18.35
N ILE A 42 -3.82 25.21 -19.56
CA ILE A 42 -3.14 26.35 -20.19
C ILE A 42 -4.14 27.46 -20.47
N GLN A 43 -5.33 27.14 -21.00
CA GLN A 43 -6.39 28.11 -21.21
C GLN A 43 -6.87 28.75 -19.90
N ASP A 44 -7.14 27.93 -18.87
CA ASP A 44 -7.54 28.41 -17.54
C ASP A 44 -6.45 29.30 -16.91
N HIS A 45 -5.18 28.95 -17.12
CA HIS A 45 -4.05 29.74 -16.65
C HIS A 45 -3.93 31.07 -17.38
N GLN A 46 -4.15 31.10 -18.69
CA GLN A 46 -4.13 32.31 -19.49
C GLN A 46 -5.23 33.28 -19.03
N ILE A 47 -6.47 32.79 -18.89
CA ILE A 47 -7.62 33.58 -18.40
C ILE A 47 -7.33 34.15 -17.01
N ALA A 48 -6.79 33.33 -16.11
CA ALA A 48 -6.48 33.76 -14.75
C ALA A 48 -5.35 34.81 -14.71
N CYS A 49 -4.34 34.68 -15.58
CA CYS A 49 -3.26 35.67 -15.70
C CYS A 49 -3.74 37.01 -16.28
N ASP A 50 -4.77 37.00 -17.14
CA ASP A 50 -5.37 38.22 -17.70
C ASP A 50 -6.26 38.95 -16.68
N GLN A 51 -6.84 38.23 -15.71
CA GLN A 51 -7.78 38.77 -14.71
C GLN A 51 -7.11 39.25 -13.40
N ASP A 52 -6.05 38.56 -12.93
CA ASP A 52 -5.39 38.88 -11.67
C ASP A 52 -3.85 38.82 -11.77
N LYS A 53 -3.20 39.97 -11.62
CA LYS A 53 -1.72 40.09 -11.67
C LYS A 53 -1.03 39.39 -10.50
N ASN A 54 -1.73 39.18 -9.38
CA ASN A 54 -1.20 38.57 -8.15
C ASN A 54 -1.83 37.20 -7.85
N ASP A 55 -2.09 36.40 -8.89
CA ASP A 55 -2.66 35.08 -8.71
C ASP A 55 -1.72 34.14 -7.92
N HIS A 56 -2.01 33.97 -6.63
CA HIS A 56 -1.28 33.07 -5.72
C HIS A 56 -1.33 31.59 -6.13
N ARG A 57 -2.28 31.19 -7.00
CA ARG A 57 -2.42 29.82 -7.53
C ARG A 57 -1.66 29.61 -8.85
N ARG A 58 -0.99 30.64 -9.39
CA ARG A 58 -0.14 30.56 -10.58
C ARG A 58 0.86 29.42 -10.50
N MET A 59 1.61 29.33 -9.39
CA MET A 59 2.61 28.30 -9.20
C MET A 59 1.99 26.90 -9.16
N LEU A 60 0.82 26.75 -8.52
CA LEU A 60 0.10 25.48 -8.43
C LEU A 60 -0.37 25.00 -9.81
N ARG A 61 -0.90 25.90 -10.65
CA ARG A 61 -1.30 25.56 -12.03
C ARG A 61 -0.10 25.16 -12.89
N VAL A 62 1.01 25.88 -12.81
CA VAL A 62 2.26 25.53 -13.53
C VAL A 62 2.81 24.17 -13.06
N ALA A 63 2.82 23.89 -11.75
CA ALA A 63 3.23 22.59 -11.23
C ALA A 63 2.35 21.46 -11.76
N THR A 64 1.03 21.69 -11.82
CA THR A 64 0.07 20.71 -12.35
C THR A 64 0.26 20.47 -13.86
N MET A 65 0.55 21.52 -14.64
CA MET A 65 0.92 21.38 -16.06
C MET A 65 2.16 20.49 -16.24
N MET A 66 3.19 20.71 -15.41
CA MET A 66 4.43 19.92 -15.47
C MET A 66 4.17 18.45 -15.17
N THR A 67 3.38 18.15 -14.13
CA THR A 67 2.99 16.78 -13.80
C THR A 67 2.20 16.10 -14.92
N ILE A 68 1.30 16.82 -15.61
CA ILE A 68 0.56 16.25 -16.75
C ILE A 68 1.49 15.96 -17.93
N LEU A 69 2.47 16.85 -18.19
CA LEU A 69 3.50 16.65 -19.22
C LEU A 69 4.38 15.43 -18.91
N ASP A 70 4.84 15.27 -17.68
CA ASP A 70 5.63 14.12 -17.26
C ASP A 70 4.83 12.81 -17.43
N ASN A 71 3.56 12.80 -17.02
CA ASN A 71 2.68 11.64 -17.23
C ASN A 71 2.45 11.33 -18.71
N ALA A 72 2.29 12.34 -19.57
CA ALA A 72 2.17 12.13 -21.01
C ALA A 72 3.47 11.55 -21.60
N LYS A 73 4.63 12.09 -21.19
CA LYS A 73 5.95 11.63 -21.61
C LYS A 73 6.19 10.17 -21.20
N ASP A 74 5.93 9.81 -19.95
CA ASP A 74 6.11 8.45 -19.45
C ASP A 74 5.26 7.44 -20.21
N ARG A 75 4.02 7.82 -20.53
CA ARG A 75 3.12 6.98 -21.32
C ARG A 75 3.57 6.84 -22.76
N ILE A 76 4.01 7.93 -23.39
CA ILE A 76 4.57 7.89 -24.75
C ILE A 76 5.83 7.01 -24.79
N GLN A 77 6.72 7.14 -23.80
CA GLN A 77 7.94 6.32 -23.71
C GLN A 77 7.62 4.83 -23.55
N LYS A 78 6.62 4.51 -22.72
CA LYS A 78 6.09 3.14 -22.60
C LYS A 78 5.57 2.64 -23.94
N CYS A 79 4.79 3.44 -24.69
CA CYS A 79 4.28 3.06 -26.01
C CYS A 79 5.42 2.87 -27.05
N GLN A 80 6.47 3.71 -27.02
CA GLN A 80 7.59 3.64 -27.96
C GLN A 80 8.51 2.43 -27.70
N SER A 81 8.59 1.94 -26.45
CA SER A 81 9.37 0.75 -26.10
C SER A 81 8.84 -0.58 -26.68
N PHE A 82 7.62 -0.59 -27.24
CA PHE A 82 7.02 -1.77 -27.86
C PHE A 82 7.28 -1.89 -29.38
N GLY A 83 7.65 -0.79 -30.07
CA GLY A 83 7.81 -0.77 -31.54
C GLY A 83 9.25 -0.83 -32.08
N LEU A 84 10.26 -0.78 -31.22
CA LEU A 84 11.69 -0.72 -31.61
C LEU A 84 12.52 -1.88 -31.06
N LYS A 85 11.89 -3.03 -30.82
CA LYS A 85 12.65 -4.27 -30.66
C LYS A 85 13.14 -4.70 -32.04
N LYS A 86 14.43 -4.45 -32.32
CA LYS A 86 15.18 -5.36 -33.19
C LYS A 86 14.79 -6.79 -32.77
N PRO A 87 14.51 -7.72 -33.69
CA PRO A 87 14.33 -9.10 -33.28
C PRO A 87 15.63 -9.50 -32.58
N ASP A 88 15.56 -9.63 -31.25
CA ASP A 88 16.62 -10.30 -30.52
C ASP A 88 16.81 -11.65 -31.22
N PRO A 89 18.07 -12.05 -31.49
CA PRO A 89 18.31 -13.36 -32.07
C PRO A 89 17.62 -14.35 -31.14
N GLU A 90 16.68 -15.09 -31.71
CA GLU A 90 15.84 -16.07 -31.03
C GLU A 90 16.61 -16.69 -29.87
N LEU A 91 16.03 -16.59 -28.68
CA LEU A 91 16.42 -17.38 -27.53
C LEU A 91 16.52 -18.82 -28.01
N ARG A 92 17.74 -19.21 -28.39
CA ARG A 92 18.08 -20.58 -28.74
C ARG A 92 17.62 -21.37 -27.54
N ARG A 93 16.52 -22.10 -27.74
CA ARG A 93 16.04 -23.08 -26.80
C ARG A 93 17.22 -24.02 -26.58
N CYS A 94 17.94 -23.79 -25.49
CA CYS A 94 18.74 -24.81 -24.86
C CYS A 94 17.75 -25.93 -24.57
N ASN A 95 17.69 -26.93 -25.44
CA ASN A 95 17.81 -28.33 -25.10
C ASN A 95 17.67 -29.22 -26.34
N THR A 96 18.50 -30.26 -26.38
CA THR A 96 18.38 -31.51 -27.15
C THR A 96 18.67 -31.52 -28.65
N ASP A 97 19.85 -31.02 -29.07
CA ASP A 97 20.56 -31.66 -30.18
C ASP A 97 21.63 -32.56 -29.58
N LEU A 98 21.28 -33.83 -29.34
CA LEU A 98 22.28 -34.89 -29.20
C LEU A 98 23.06 -34.91 -30.51
N ARG A 99 24.29 -34.38 -30.50
CA ARG A 99 25.25 -34.62 -31.58
C ARG A 99 25.37 -36.14 -31.74
N SER A 100 24.78 -36.69 -32.80
CA SER A 100 25.10 -38.04 -33.26
C SER A 100 26.60 -38.10 -33.51
N SER A 101 27.29 -38.92 -32.72
CA SER A 101 28.63 -39.39 -33.04
C SER A 101 28.62 -40.03 -34.45
N PRO A 102 29.60 -39.74 -35.32
CA PRO A 102 29.69 -40.42 -36.60
C PRO A 102 30.13 -41.87 -36.38
N VAL A 103 29.22 -42.80 -36.65
CA VAL A 103 29.53 -44.23 -36.79
C VAL A 103 30.41 -44.42 -38.04
N PRO A 104 31.51 -45.20 -37.97
CA PRO A 104 32.40 -45.41 -39.10
C PRO A 104 31.77 -46.36 -40.11
N SER A 105 31.66 -45.91 -41.36
CA SER A 105 31.25 -46.73 -42.49
C SER A 105 32.27 -47.85 -42.74
N SER A 106 31.81 -49.09 -42.62
CA SER A 106 32.55 -50.30 -42.97
C SER A 106 32.91 -50.34 -44.46
N GLY A 107 34.22 -50.43 -44.75
CA GLY A 107 34.76 -50.60 -46.11
C GLY A 107 36.21 -51.09 -46.11
N LYS A 108 36.39 -52.40 -45.83
CA LYS A 108 37.52 -53.30 -46.18
C LYS A 108 38.95 -52.73 -46.43
N LYS A 109 39.81 -52.87 -45.40
CA LYS A 109 41.20 -53.43 -45.29
C LYS A 109 42.40 -52.84 -46.10
N PRO A 110 43.66 -53.13 -45.71
CA PRO A 110 44.25 -53.26 -44.36
C PRO A 110 45.64 -52.54 -44.23
N GLY A 111 46.03 -52.20 -43.00
CA GLY A 111 47.43 -51.92 -42.66
C GLY A 111 47.71 -50.46 -42.30
N GLY A 112 48.29 -50.26 -41.12
CA GLY A 112 48.66 -48.96 -40.58
C GLY A 112 48.14 -48.82 -39.16
N GLU A 113 49.00 -49.14 -38.21
CA GLU A 113 48.85 -48.85 -36.79
C GLU A 113 48.52 -47.36 -36.62
N ALA A 114 47.25 -47.04 -36.39
CA ALA A 114 46.82 -45.73 -35.91
C ALA A 114 46.38 -45.92 -34.47
N GLU A 115 47.39 -45.83 -33.61
CA GLU A 115 47.34 -45.32 -32.23
C GLU A 115 45.94 -44.85 -31.81
N VAL A 116 45.28 -45.70 -31.01
CA VAL A 116 44.13 -45.31 -30.21
C VAL A 116 44.66 -44.32 -29.18
N VAL A 117 44.64 -43.04 -29.52
CA VAL A 117 44.84 -41.97 -28.54
C VAL A 117 43.78 -42.16 -27.47
N PRO A 118 44.16 -42.43 -26.20
CA PRO A 118 43.20 -42.43 -25.11
C PRO A 118 42.68 -40.99 -25.03
N LEU A 119 41.40 -40.78 -25.34
CA LEU A 119 40.73 -39.58 -24.82
C LEU A 119 40.85 -39.71 -23.30
N ASP A 120 41.64 -38.82 -22.70
CA ASP A 120 42.01 -38.86 -21.29
C ASP A 120 40.74 -38.99 -20.44
N LEU A 121 40.53 -40.18 -19.88
CA LEU A 121 39.39 -40.49 -19.00
C LEU A 121 39.29 -39.49 -17.83
N ASP A 122 40.40 -38.86 -17.47
CA ASP A 122 40.46 -37.79 -16.48
C ASP A 122 39.82 -36.48 -16.95
N GLU A 123 39.94 -36.08 -18.23
CA GLU A 123 39.26 -34.89 -18.77
C GLU A 123 37.74 -35.08 -18.79
N GLU A 124 37.26 -36.27 -19.14
CA GLU A 124 35.83 -36.58 -19.14
C GLU A 124 35.27 -36.62 -17.71
N LYS A 125 36.01 -37.21 -16.76
CA LYS A 125 35.67 -37.18 -15.33
C LYS A 125 35.58 -35.76 -14.79
N ASP A 126 36.54 -34.90 -15.13
CA ASP A 126 36.55 -33.50 -14.69
C ASP A 126 35.50 -32.64 -15.40
N ARG A 127 35.14 -32.99 -16.63
CA ARG A 127 33.98 -32.41 -17.33
C ARG A 127 32.67 -32.80 -16.63
N LEU A 128 32.46 -34.08 -16.31
CA LEU A 128 31.26 -34.55 -15.60
C LEU A 128 31.13 -33.94 -14.20
N ARG A 129 32.25 -33.76 -13.48
CA ARG A 129 32.29 -33.05 -12.19
C ARG A 129 31.87 -31.59 -12.32
N ARG A 130 32.33 -30.90 -13.37
CA ARG A 130 31.91 -29.51 -13.67
C ARG A 130 30.44 -29.43 -14.03
N GLU A 131 29.93 -30.35 -14.85
CA GLU A 131 28.51 -30.41 -15.22
C GLU A 131 27.62 -30.72 -14.01
N LEU A 132 28.01 -31.65 -13.14
CA LEU A 132 27.30 -31.94 -11.89
C LEU A 132 27.26 -30.72 -10.96
N SER A 133 28.40 -30.03 -10.81
CA SER A 133 28.49 -28.80 -10.00
C SER A 133 27.61 -27.68 -10.56
N SER A 134 27.59 -27.52 -11.88
CA SER A 134 26.72 -26.58 -12.58
C SER A 134 25.24 -26.92 -12.39
N SER A 135 24.87 -28.20 -12.49
CA SER A 135 23.50 -28.68 -12.29
C SER A 135 23.01 -28.42 -10.85
N ILE A 136 23.85 -28.71 -9.85
CA ILE A 136 23.53 -28.43 -8.45
C ILE A 136 23.37 -26.92 -8.21
N ALA A 137 24.23 -26.08 -8.81
CA ALA A 137 24.11 -24.63 -8.73
C ALA A 137 22.79 -24.13 -9.36
N ALA A 138 22.43 -24.66 -10.53
CA ALA A 138 21.16 -24.35 -11.19
C ALA A 138 19.95 -24.76 -10.33
N GLN A 139 19.99 -25.93 -9.69
CA GLN A 139 18.94 -26.38 -8.79
C GLN A 139 18.79 -25.46 -7.56
N ARG A 140 19.90 -25.03 -6.95
CA ARG A 140 19.89 -24.08 -5.82
C ARG A 140 19.30 -22.74 -6.23
N ASN A 141 19.68 -22.22 -7.40
CA ASN A 141 19.13 -20.98 -7.93
C ASN A 141 17.63 -21.09 -8.20
N LEU A 142 17.16 -22.18 -8.81
CA LEU A 142 15.73 -22.41 -9.03
C LEU A 142 14.96 -22.47 -7.70
N LYS A 143 15.51 -23.16 -6.69
CA LYS A 143 14.92 -23.21 -5.35
C LYS A 143 14.84 -21.82 -4.71
N ALA A 144 15.88 -21.00 -4.87
CA ALA A 144 15.88 -19.62 -4.38
C ALA A 144 14.81 -18.77 -5.07
N MET A 145 14.65 -18.88 -6.39
CA MET A 145 13.62 -18.18 -7.15
C MET A 145 12.20 -18.62 -6.76
N CYS A 146 11.95 -19.92 -6.60
CA CYS A 146 10.64 -20.39 -6.13
C CYS A 146 10.32 -19.87 -4.71
N SER A 147 11.33 -19.77 -3.85
CA SER A 147 11.18 -19.19 -2.51
C SER A 147 10.89 -17.69 -2.55
N SER A 148 11.62 -16.92 -3.37
CA SER A 148 11.37 -15.48 -3.52
C SER A 148 10.01 -15.20 -4.13
N LEU A 149 9.60 -15.96 -5.15
CA LEU A 149 8.28 -15.83 -5.78
C LEU A 149 7.15 -16.13 -4.78
N GLY A 150 7.34 -17.13 -3.90
CA GLY A 150 6.38 -17.41 -2.82
C GLY A 150 6.25 -16.26 -1.82
N LYS A 151 7.34 -15.53 -1.53
CA LYS A 151 7.30 -14.34 -0.67
C LYS A 151 6.60 -13.17 -1.38
N GLU A 152 6.91 -12.96 -2.65
CA GLU A 152 6.29 -11.91 -3.46
C GLU A 152 4.78 -12.14 -3.64
N LYS A 153 4.35 -13.39 -3.84
CA LYS A 153 2.92 -13.77 -3.82
C LYS A 153 2.25 -13.34 -2.52
N LYS A 154 2.84 -13.65 -1.36
CA LYS A 154 2.29 -13.26 -0.06
C LYS A 154 2.22 -11.75 0.12
N PHE A 155 3.23 -11.02 -0.37
CA PHE A 155 3.25 -9.57 -0.34
C PHE A 155 2.10 -8.98 -1.19
N MET A 156 1.91 -9.50 -2.40
CA MET A 156 0.80 -9.09 -3.27
C MET A 156 -0.57 -9.42 -2.67
N GLU A 157 -0.74 -10.58 -2.05
CA GLU A 157 -2.00 -10.94 -1.35
C GLU A 157 -2.31 -9.96 -0.20
N ALA A 158 -1.29 -9.56 0.57
CA ALA A 158 -1.44 -8.58 1.64
C ALA A 158 -1.80 -7.19 1.09
N GLU A 159 -1.12 -6.73 0.03
CA GLU A 159 -1.41 -5.43 -0.60
C GLU A 159 -2.80 -5.42 -1.24
N LEU A 160 -3.22 -6.50 -1.90
CA LEU A 160 -4.58 -6.64 -2.44
C LEU A 160 -5.63 -6.60 -1.33
N SER A 161 -5.40 -7.30 -0.22
CA SER A 161 -6.31 -7.29 0.94
C SER A 161 -6.46 -5.88 1.51
N LYS A 162 -5.36 -5.14 1.61
CA LYS A 162 -5.35 -3.74 2.02
C LYS A 162 -6.15 -2.87 1.04
N LYS A 163 -5.96 -3.04 -0.27
CA LYS A 163 -6.69 -2.29 -1.29
C LYS A 163 -8.19 -2.58 -1.29
N VAL A 164 -8.59 -3.83 -1.05
CA VAL A 164 -10.00 -4.20 -0.89
C VAL A 164 -10.61 -3.51 0.32
N HIS A 165 -9.88 -3.46 1.44
CA HIS A 165 -10.34 -2.76 2.63
C HIS A 165 -10.51 -1.24 2.39
N GLU A 166 -9.50 -0.59 1.80
CA GLU A 166 -9.56 0.83 1.43
C GLU A 166 -10.75 1.14 0.49
N LEU A 167 -11.03 0.27 -0.49
CA LEU A 167 -12.19 0.41 -1.38
C LEU A 167 -13.51 0.28 -0.62
N SER A 168 -13.61 -0.66 0.31
CA SER A 168 -14.79 -0.85 1.16
C SER A 168 -15.09 0.38 2.00
N GLU A 169 -14.07 0.99 2.62
CA GLU A 169 -14.23 2.22 3.41
C GLU A 169 -14.71 3.39 2.53
N MET A 170 -14.16 3.53 1.32
CA MET A 170 -14.60 4.56 0.37
C MET A 170 -16.04 4.33 -0.11
N GLU A 171 -16.46 3.07 -0.29
CA GLU A 171 -17.84 2.72 -0.65
C GLU A 171 -18.82 3.10 0.47
N GLU A 172 -18.47 2.84 1.73
CA GLU A 172 -19.27 3.28 2.88
C GLU A 172 -19.41 4.81 2.94
N LEU A 173 -18.32 5.55 2.73
CA LEU A 173 -18.36 7.02 2.66
C LEU A 173 -19.26 7.52 1.52
N LEU A 174 -19.18 6.89 0.35
CA LEU A 174 -20.04 7.20 -0.79
C LEU A 174 -21.52 6.93 -0.48
N ASN A 175 -21.82 5.82 0.18
CA ASN A 175 -23.18 5.46 0.56
C ASN A 175 -23.76 6.45 1.59
N ASN A 176 -22.95 6.87 2.57
CA ASN A 176 -23.33 7.91 3.53
C ASN A 176 -23.62 9.25 2.84
N LEU A 177 -22.76 9.67 1.90
CA LEU A 177 -22.97 10.89 1.12
C LEU A 177 -24.21 10.81 0.22
N LYS A 178 -24.49 9.65 -0.38
CA LYS A 178 -25.72 9.43 -1.14
C LYS A 178 -26.95 9.57 -0.25
N ALA A 179 -26.96 8.95 0.93
CA ALA A 179 -28.06 9.06 1.89
C ALA A 179 -28.30 10.50 2.36
N GLN A 180 -27.24 11.26 2.63
CA GLN A 180 -27.34 12.68 2.97
C GLN A 180 -27.90 13.51 1.82
N ASN A 181 -27.42 13.29 0.58
CA ASN A 181 -27.94 13.99 -0.59
C ASN A 181 -29.42 13.68 -0.83
N GLU A 182 -29.85 12.44 -0.64
CA GLU A 182 -31.26 12.06 -0.77
C GLU A 182 -32.12 12.75 0.29
N THR A 183 -31.66 12.81 1.54
CA THR A 183 -32.34 13.52 2.63
C THR A 183 -32.47 15.02 2.33
N LEU A 184 -31.40 15.64 1.83
CA LEU A 184 -31.43 17.05 1.42
C LEU A 184 -32.39 17.27 0.25
N ARG A 185 -32.41 16.37 -0.72
CA ARG A 185 -33.32 16.42 -1.86
C ARG A 185 -34.78 16.35 -1.41
N GLN A 186 -35.10 15.44 -0.48
CA GLN A 186 -36.44 15.34 0.12
C GLN A 186 -36.84 16.63 0.83
N LYS A 187 -35.95 17.22 1.66
CA LYS A 187 -36.22 18.51 2.31
C LYS A 187 -36.46 19.65 1.33
N VAL A 188 -35.68 19.73 0.25
CA VAL A 188 -35.90 20.73 -0.80
C VAL A 188 -37.26 20.51 -1.47
N GLN A 189 -37.64 19.26 -1.71
CA GLN A 189 -38.95 18.94 -2.28
C GLN A 189 -40.09 19.29 -1.31
N GLU A 190 -39.95 19.02 -0.01
CA GLU A 190 -40.91 19.44 1.02
C GLU A 190 -41.05 20.97 1.06
N CYS A 191 -39.95 21.71 1.05
CA CYS A 191 -39.98 23.19 1.01
C CYS A 191 -40.60 23.76 -0.28
N LEU A 192 -40.51 23.05 -1.41
CA LEU A 192 -41.17 23.43 -2.66
C LEU A 192 -42.65 23.01 -2.69
N SER A 193 -43.02 22.00 -1.90
CA SER A 193 -44.37 21.43 -1.85
C SER A 193 -45.24 22.08 -0.79
N ASP A 194 -44.66 22.75 0.21
CA ASP A 194 -45.39 23.65 1.11
C ASP A 194 -46.03 24.77 0.28
N PRO A 195 -47.35 24.70 0.03
CA PRO A 195 -48.04 25.82 -0.57
C PRO A 195 -47.95 26.94 0.45
N LYS A 196 -47.42 28.10 0.07
CA LYS A 196 -47.63 29.34 0.81
C LYS A 196 -49.15 29.46 1.07
N GLU A 197 -49.58 29.09 2.27
CA GLU A 197 -50.92 29.41 2.75
C GLU A 197 -50.98 30.93 2.89
N GLY A 198 -51.89 31.54 2.12
CA GLY A 198 -52.20 32.96 2.19
C GLY A 198 -52.38 33.61 0.82
N LYS A 199 -53.44 33.24 0.11
CA LYS A 199 -53.96 33.99 -1.06
C LYS A 199 -54.21 35.46 -0.69
N PRO A 200 -54.04 36.43 -1.61
CA PRO A 200 -54.59 37.77 -1.43
C PRO A 200 -56.12 37.67 -1.49
N ALA A 201 -56.77 37.91 -0.36
CA ALA A 201 -58.21 38.11 -0.33
C ALA A 201 -58.49 39.57 -0.71
N ASP A 202 -59.13 39.75 -1.85
CA ASP A 202 -59.89 40.95 -2.17
C ASP A 202 -61.01 41.12 -1.14
N ILE A 203 -60.78 41.84 -0.03
CA ILE A 203 -61.85 42.48 0.73
C ILE A 203 -61.38 43.87 1.18
N ASP A 204 -62.09 44.83 0.63
CA ASP A 204 -62.23 46.23 0.97
C ASP A 204 -62.31 46.48 2.49
N GLY A 205 -61.68 47.56 2.95
CA GLY A 205 -62.02 48.22 4.21
C GLY A 205 -61.23 47.86 5.48
N GLY A 206 -60.31 48.75 5.84
CA GLY A 206 -60.26 49.27 7.22
C GLY A 206 -59.31 48.61 8.23
N GLY A 207 -58.13 49.22 8.37
CA GLY A 207 -57.54 49.57 9.68
C GLY A 207 -57.08 48.45 10.63
N GLY A 208 -55.76 48.32 10.80
CA GLY A 208 -55.19 47.63 11.96
C GLY A 208 -53.83 46.97 11.69
N GLY A 209 -52.82 47.76 11.34
CA GLY A 209 -51.50 47.28 10.99
C GLY A 209 -50.68 46.70 12.15
N GLY A 210 -49.85 45.71 11.82
CA GLY A 210 -48.47 45.60 12.34
C GLY A 210 -48.17 44.63 13.49
N GLY A 211 -49.15 44.09 14.20
CA GLY A 211 -48.87 43.29 15.42
C GLY A 211 -48.53 41.81 15.19
N GLY A 212 -49.20 41.15 14.24
CA GLY A 212 -49.09 39.69 14.05
C GLY A 212 -47.81 39.22 13.39
N GLU A 213 -47.37 39.90 12.32
CA GLU A 213 -46.13 39.56 11.61
C GLU A 213 -44.88 39.85 12.45
N MET A 214 -44.90 40.92 13.24
CA MET A 214 -43.77 41.26 14.12
C MET A 214 -43.58 40.21 15.22
N HIS A 215 -44.67 39.65 15.77
CA HIS A 215 -44.60 38.58 16.77
C HIS A 215 -44.14 37.25 16.16
N ALA A 216 -44.60 36.89 14.96
CA ALA A 216 -44.14 35.69 14.25
C ALA A 216 -42.65 35.76 13.88
N ALA A 217 -42.17 36.92 13.43
CA ALA A 217 -40.77 37.15 13.14
C ALA A 217 -39.88 37.05 14.39
N VAL A 218 -40.34 37.58 15.53
CA VAL A 218 -39.61 37.49 16.81
C VAL A 218 -39.51 36.05 17.29
N VAL A 219 -40.60 35.26 17.22
CA VAL A 219 -40.57 33.84 17.61
C VAL A 219 -39.61 33.03 16.72
N LEU A 220 -39.63 33.26 15.40
CA LEU A 220 -38.69 32.61 14.48
C LEU A 220 -37.24 33.03 14.72
N GLN A 221 -37.01 34.29 15.09
CA GLN A 221 -35.69 34.79 15.44
C GLN A 221 -35.16 34.14 16.73
N GLU A 222 -35.99 34.00 17.75
CA GLU A 222 -35.63 33.31 19.00
C GLU A 222 -35.36 31.82 18.78
N GLN A 223 -36.17 31.15 17.96
CA GLN A 223 -35.93 29.75 17.58
C GLN A 223 -34.61 29.58 16.81
N ASN A 224 -34.34 30.44 15.82
CA ASN A 224 -33.07 30.41 15.10
C ASN A 224 -31.86 30.69 16.01
N LYS A 225 -32.01 31.58 16.99
CA LYS A 225 -30.99 31.84 18.00
C LYS A 225 -30.74 30.61 18.86
N ALA A 226 -31.78 29.97 19.37
CA ALA A 226 -31.67 28.74 20.16
C ALA A 226 -31.01 27.60 19.37
N LEU A 227 -31.40 27.39 18.11
CA LEU A 227 -30.79 26.41 17.22
C LEU A 227 -29.32 26.71 16.94
N SER A 228 -28.97 27.99 16.74
CA SER A 228 -27.58 28.41 16.54
C SER A 228 -26.72 28.18 17.77
N GLU A 229 -27.25 28.46 18.97
CA GLU A 229 -26.57 28.17 20.24
C GLU A 229 -26.38 26.67 20.45
N GLN A 230 -27.40 25.85 20.14
CA GLN A 230 -27.30 24.40 20.21
C GLN A 230 -26.24 23.86 19.24
N LEU A 231 -26.21 24.36 18.01
CA LEU A 231 -25.21 23.99 17.00
C LEU A 231 -23.80 24.34 17.47
N MET A 232 -23.60 25.54 18.04
CA MET A 232 -22.31 25.96 18.59
C MET A 232 -21.86 25.05 19.74
N ARG A 233 -22.76 24.71 20.66
CA ARG A 233 -22.46 23.76 21.76
C ARG A 233 -22.10 22.38 21.21
N SER A 234 -22.81 21.87 20.20
CA SER A 234 -22.49 20.58 19.57
C SER A 234 -21.13 20.63 18.85
N LEU A 235 -20.81 21.72 18.15
CA LEU A 235 -19.51 21.89 17.50
C LEU A 235 -18.36 21.95 18.51
N ASP A 236 -18.55 22.66 19.62
CA ASP A 236 -17.54 22.74 20.67
C ASP A 236 -17.38 21.40 21.40
N GLY A 237 -18.48 20.66 21.61
CA GLY A 237 -18.47 19.28 22.09
C GLY A 237 -17.68 18.35 21.16
N TYR A 238 -17.94 18.42 19.85
CA TYR A 238 -17.19 17.64 18.86
C TYR A 238 -15.70 18.01 18.83
N ARG A 239 -15.36 19.30 18.85
CA ARG A 239 -13.96 19.77 18.93
C ARG A 239 -13.27 19.26 20.20
N SER A 240 -13.99 19.26 21.33
CA SER A 240 -13.49 18.73 22.60
C SER A 240 -13.23 17.23 22.52
N MET A 241 -14.18 16.46 21.99
CA MET A 241 -14.04 15.02 21.80
C MET A 241 -12.90 14.68 20.83
N LYS A 242 -12.77 15.42 19.72
CA LYS A 242 -11.65 15.28 18.77
C LYS A 242 -10.30 15.52 19.42
N ARG A 243 -10.19 16.54 20.29
CA ARG A 243 -8.96 16.79 21.07
C ARG A 243 -8.65 15.65 22.04
N LYS A 244 -9.65 15.13 22.75
CA LYS A 244 -9.48 13.97 23.65
C LYS A 244 -9.05 12.71 22.90
N LEU A 245 -9.70 12.40 21.78
CA LEU A 245 -9.34 11.25 20.94
C LEU A 245 -7.88 11.36 20.47
N LYS A 246 -7.47 12.54 20.03
CA LYS A 246 -6.07 12.79 19.62
C LYS A 246 -5.10 12.55 20.78
N ALA A 247 -5.39 13.09 21.95
CA ALA A 247 -4.56 12.88 23.15
C ALA A 247 -4.45 11.40 23.53
N SER A 248 -5.56 10.66 23.51
CA SER A 248 -5.57 9.22 23.79
C SER A 248 -4.80 8.41 22.74
N LEU A 249 -4.84 8.81 21.47
CA LEU A 249 -4.08 8.15 20.41
C LEU A 249 -2.57 8.40 20.55
N GLU A 250 -2.18 9.62 20.91
CA GLU A 250 -0.78 9.97 21.21
C GLU A 250 -0.28 9.20 22.45
N GLU A 251 -1.09 9.07 23.50
CA GLU A 251 -0.79 8.26 24.69
C GLU A 251 -0.64 6.78 24.34
N ASN A 252 -1.58 6.22 23.56
CA ASN A 252 -1.54 4.83 23.12
C ASN A 252 -0.27 4.54 22.30
N THR A 253 0.11 5.46 21.42
CA THR A 253 1.37 5.37 20.65
C THR A 253 2.60 5.39 21.57
N MET A 254 2.60 6.25 22.60
CA MET A 254 3.67 6.29 23.60
C MET A 254 3.76 4.96 24.37
N LEU A 255 2.63 4.40 24.79
CA LEU A 255 2.57 3.12 25.49
C LEU A 255 3.11 1.97 24.64
N HIS A 256 2.73 1.90 23.36
CA HIS A 256 3.28 0.91 22.44
C HIS A 256 4.80 1.03 22.31
N SER A 257 5.32 2.25 22.15
CA SER A 257 6.78 2.46 22.11
C SER A 257 7.47 2.01 23.39
N THR A 258 6.87 2.21 24.56
CA THR A 258 7.41 1.72 25.84
C THR A 258 7.36 0.21 25.93
N VAL A 259 6.25 -0.41 25.54
CA VAL A 259 6.10 -1.88 25.54
C VAL A 259 7.12 -2.52 24.60
N ASP A 260 7.37 -1.93 23.43
CA ASP A 260 8.37 -2.41 22.48
C ASP A 260 9.79 -2.31 23.07
N GLU A 261 10.13 -1.21 23.77
CA GLU A 261 11.41 -1.05 24.44
C GLU A 261 11.60 -2.10 25.55
N VAL A 262 10.59 -2.30 26.40
CA VAL A 262 10.58 -3.34 27.44
C VAL A 262 10.73 -4.71 26.80
N GLY A 263 9.95 -5.00 25.76
CA GLY A 263 9.96 -6.28 25.05
C GLY A 263 11.33 -6.61 24.48
N ALA A 264 11.98 -5.65 23.81
CA ALA A 264 13.33 -5.82 23.29
C ALA A 264 14.35 -6.11 24.39
N LYS A 265 14.29 -5.37 25.51
CA LYS A 265 15.17 -5.61 26.66
C LYS A 265 14.93 -7.00 27.29
N VAL A 266 13.67 -7.44 27.42
CA VAL A 266 13.32 -8.76 27.98
C VAL A 266 13.80 -9.90 27.07
N VAL A 267 13.65 -9.75 25.76
CA VAL A 267 14.17 -10.75 24.80
C VAL A 267 15.69 -10.84 24.91
N GLY A 268 16.39 -9.71 24.94
CA GLY A 268 17.86 -9.68 25.10
C GLY A 268 18.32 -10.28 26.43
N SER A 269 17.62 -10.01 27.54
CA SER A 269 17.96 -10.60 28.83
C SER A 269 17.73 -12.10 28.86
N LEU A 270 16.64 -12.59 28.25
CA LEU A 270 16.36 -14.01 28.11
C LEU A 270 17.42 -14.74 27.27
N GLU A 271 17.90 -14.12 26.19
CA GLU A 271 18.99 -14.65 25.37
C GLU A 271 20.29 -14.74 26.17
N ARG A 272 20.63 -13.71 26.96
CA ARG A 272 21.79 -13.72 27.85
C ARG A 272 21.70 -14.85 28.89
N VAL A 273 20.56 -15.00 29.56
CA VAL A 273 20.33 -16.09 30.53
C VAL A 273 20.45 -17.48 29.88
N LYS A 274 19.90 -17.66 28.68
CA LYS A 274 20.05 -18.92 27.92
C LYS A 274 21.52 -19.18 27.55
N GLY A 275 22.25 -18.15 27.13
CA GLY A 275 23.68 -18.24 26.84
C GLY A 275 24.48 -18.69 28.05
N LEU A 276 24.26 -18.04 29.20
CA LEU A 276 24.91 -18.38 30.47
C LEU A 276 24.60 -19.83 30.89
N LYS A 277 23.33 -20.23 30.85
CA LYS A 277 22.91 -21.61 31.14
C LYS A 277 23.63 -22.64 30.27
N ASN A 278 23.75 -22.37 28.97
CA ASN A 278 24.44 -23.28 28.04
C ASN A 278 25.93 -23.38 28.35
N ARG A 279 26.59 -22.25 28.66
CA ARG A 279 28.02 -22.22 29.05
C ARG A 279 28.28 -23.05 30.30
N MET A 280 27.45 -22.88 31.35
CA MET A 280 27.52 -23.67 32.58
C MET A 280 27.32 -25.17 32.33
N ALA A 281 26.46 -25.56 31.38
CA ALA A 281 26.22 -26.95 31.01
C ALA A 281 27.40 -27.57 30.23
N THR A 282 28.14 -26.77 29.46
CA THR A 282 29.31 -27.23 28.68
C THR A 282 30.62 -27.26 29.45
N THR A 283 30.73 -26.56 30.58
CA THR A 283 31.94 -26.52 31.43
C THR A 283 32.09 -27.73 32.37
N SER A 284 31.61 -28.91 31.97
CA SER A 284 31.67 -30.15 32.77
C SER A 284 33.05 -30.85 32.82
N SER A 285 34.12 -30.16 32.44
CA SER A 285 35.52 -30.64 32.53
C SER A 285 36.24 -29.89 33.66
N PRO A 286 37.23 -30.51 34.36
CA PRO A 286 37.78 -29.95 35.58
C PRO A 286 38.40 -28.56 35.31
N PRO A 287 38.11 -27.56 36.17
CA PRO A 287 38.48 -26.19 35.90
C PRO A 287 39.99 -25.99 35.99
N SER A 288 40.56 -25.30 35.00
CA SER A 288 41.79 -24.55 35.21
C SER A 288 41.44 -23.41 36.18
N GLU A 289 41.98 -23.46 37.39
CA GLU A 289 41.65 -22.59 38.51
C GLU A 289 41.91 -21.10 38.17
N GLY A 290 40.89 -20.37 37.71
CA GLY A 290 40.95 -18.91 37.63
C GLY A 290 40.11 -18.24 36.55
N GLU A 291 40.05 -18.79 35.34
CA GLU A 291 39.41 -18.10 34.20
C GLU A 291 37.88 -18.23 34.20
N THR A 292 37.33 -19.37 34.63
CA THR A 292 35.89 -19.64 34.57
C THR A 292 35.07 -18.88 35.61
N SER A 293 35.65 -18.48 36.75
CA SER A 293 34.89 -17.77 37.80
C SER A 293 34.77 -16.27 37.52
N LEU A 294 35.78 -15.65 36.92
CA LEU A 294 35.77 -14.23 36.55
C LEU A 294 34.74 -13.94 35.44
N ASP A 295 34.64 -14.84 34.46
CA ASP A 295 33.68 -14.74 33.35
C ASP A 295 32.22 -14.90 33.84
N LEU A 296 31.99 -15.78 34.83
CA LEU A 296 30.67 -15.93 35.45
C LEU A 296 30.25 -14.70 36.28
N LEU A 297 31.17 -14.12 37.05
CA LEU A 297 30.91 -12.91 37.82
C LEU A 297 30.59 -11.72 36.90
N GLN A 298 31.30 -11.59 35.78
CA GLN A 298 31.04 -10.55 34.79
C GLN A 298 29.66 -10.71 34.13
N GLU A 299 29.23 -11.94 33.85
CA GLU A 299 27.88 -12.18 33.29
C GLU A 299 26.78 -11.91 34.33
N ILE A 300 27.02 -12.20 35.61
CA ILE A 300 26.10 -11.87 36.72
C ILE A 300 25.98 -10.35 36.87
N GLU A 301 27.09 -9.62 36.91
CA GLU A 301 27.11 -8.14 36.94
C GLU A 301 26.36 -7.56 35.73
N GLY A 302 26.54 -8.15 34.55
CA GLY A 302 25.80 -7.78 33.34
C GLY A 302 24.30 -8.07 33.41
N LEU A 303 23.86 -9.08 34.16
CA LEU A 303 22.43 -9.35 34.41
C LEU A 303 21.86 -8.38 35.45
N GLU A 304 22.59 -8.10 36.52
CA GLU A 304 22.20 -7.13 37.56
C GLU A 304 21.99 -5.74 36.97
N GLY A 305 22.93 -5.24 36.16
CA GLY A 305 22.79 -3.96 35.48
C GLY A 305 21.58 -3.89 34.53
N MET A 306 21.18 -5.00 33.92
CA MET A 306 19.94 -5.05 33.14
C MET A 306 18.69 -5.02 34.01
N PHE A 307 18.68 -5.70 35.16
CA PHE A 307 17.58 -5.64 36.12
C PHE A 307 17.42 -4.24 36.74
N GLU A 308 18.52 -3.55 37.03
CA GLU A 308 18.49 -2.14 37.42
C GLU A 308 17.89 -1.24 36.32
N CYS A 309 18.22 -1.49 35.05
CA CYS A 309 17.60 -0.79 33.92
C CYS A 309 16.09 -1.01 33.85
N PHE A 310 15.59 -2.22 34.14
CA PHE A 310 14.15 -2.49 34.21
C PHE A 310 13.49 -1.77 35.39
N GLN A 311 14.13 -1.78 36.56
CA GLN A 311 13.64 -1.08 37.74
C GLN A 311 13.49 0.42 37.48
N MET A 312 14.51 1.07 36.91
CA MET A 312 14.45 2.49 36.52
C MET A 312 13.33 2.76 35.50
N LEU A 313 13.09 1.83 34.57
CA LEU A 313 12.05 1.98 33.56
C LEU A 313 10.65 1.90 34.20
N VAL A 314 10.41 0.94 35.10
CA VAL A 314 9.15 0.80 35.84
C VAL A 314 8.88 2.05 36.67
N GLU A 315 9.86 2.53 37.45
CA GLU A 315 9.72 3.74 38.26
C GLU A 315 9.42 4.99 37.42
N LYS A 316 9.99 5.09 36.22
CA LYS A 316 9.73 6.21 35.30
C LYS A 316 8.29 6.19 34.78
N HIS A 317 7.71 5.01 34.53
CA HIS A 317 6.37 4.88 33.97
C HIS A 317 5.25 4.91 35.03
N GLU A 318 5.50 4.42 36.25
CA GLU A 318 4.56 4.56 37.37
C GLU A 318 4.32 6.03 37.74
N LYS A 319 5.39 6.86 37.73
CA LYS A 319 5.28 8.31 37.98
C LYS A 319 4.45 9.02 36.91
N ARG A 320 4.53 8.59 35.64
CA ARG A 320 3.73 9.16 34.54
C ARG A 320 2.25 8.79 34.61
N GLN A 321 1.91 7.61 35.14
CA GLN A 321 0.53 7.16 35.26
C GLN A 321 -0.24 7.94 36.35
N GLY A 322 0.44 8.38 37.42
CA GLY A 322 -0.14 9.20 38.48
C GLY A 322 -0.61 10.60 38.03
N ASP A 323 0.06 11.19 37.03
CA ASP A 323 -0.27 12.53 36.53
C ASP A 323 -1.41 12.53 35.48
N CYS A 324 -1.65 11.41 34.79
CA CYS A 324 -2.70 11.31 33.75
C CYS A 324 -4.06 10.75 34.25
N ALA A 325 -4.11 10.06 35.39
CA ALA A 325 -5.31 9.33 35.82
C ALA A 325 -6.49 10.20 36.33
N ARG A 326 -6.32 11.52 36.49
CA ARG A 326 -7.38 12.41 37.03
C ARG A 326 -8.24 13.08 35.96
N LEU A 327 -8.87 12.32 35.06
CA LEU A 327 -9.98 12.85 34.24
C LEU A 327 -11.09 11.81 34.02
N SER A 328 -11.56 11.14 35.08
CA SER A 328 -12.86 10.47 35.07
C SER A 328 -13.98 11.52 35.30
N GLY A 329 -14.29 12.31 34.27
CA GLY A 329 -15.54 13.07 34.25
C GLY A 329 -16.65 12.15 33.78
N GLU A 330 -17.61 11.84 34.68
CA GLU A 330 -18.83 11.11 34.37
C GLU A 330 -19.48 11.65 33.09
N ILE A 331 -19.61 10.78 32.09
CA ILE A 331 -20.40 11.05 30.90
C ILE A 331 -21.86 10.90 31.34
N ASN A 332 -22.47 11.98 31.80
CA ASN A 332 -23.92 12.04 31.98
C ASN A 332 -24.57 11.99 30.59
N ALA A 333 -24.95 10.79 30.17
CA ALA A 333 -25.81 10.58 29.02
C ALA A 333 -27.20 11.14 29.36
N TYR A 334 -27.53 12.30 28.76
CA TYR A 334 -28.88 12.84 28.79
C TYR A 334 -29.85 11.78 28.22
N LYS A 335 -30.81 11.34 29.05
CA LYS A 335 -31.94 10.52 28.63
C LYS A 335 -32.76 11.27 27.56
N PRO A 336 -33.22 10.61 26.49
CA PRO A 336 -34.24 11.18 25.62
C PRO A 336 -35.58 11.13 26.36
N SER A 337 -36.15 12.31 26.67
CA SER A 337 -37.54 12.41 27.10
C SER A 337 -38.45 12.11 25.92
N VAL A 338 -38.98 10.90 25.90
CA VAL A 338 -40.22 10.57 25.21
C VAL A 338 -41.36 11.15 26.03
N LEU A 339 -42.09 12.11 25.48
CA LEU A 339 -43.48 12.36 25.87
C LEU A 339 -44.30 12.69 24.62
N ALA A 340 -45.53 12.17 24.68
CA ALA A 340 -46.53 11.99 23.63
C ALA A 340 -47.08 13.27 23.01
#